data_AF-A1ZKD1-F1
#
_entry.id   AF-A1ZKD1-F1
#
_cell.length_a   1.000
_cell.length_b   1.000
_cell.length_c   1.000
_cell.angle_alpha   90.00
_cell.angle_beta   90.00
_cell.angle_gamma   90.00
#
_symmetry.space_group_name_H-M   'P 1'
#
loop_
_entity.id
_entity.type
_entity.pdbx_description
1 polymer ?
#
loop_
_entity_poly.entity_id
_entity_poly.type
_entity_poly.pdbx_seq_one_letter_code
_entity_poly.pdbx_strand_id
1 'polypeptide(L)'
;MIIYNRTYIEQHKNSHEFKSVKKAFDWFIKHTYPTLNAQQKKKLKKAKRAHKKGHKLSIKRMKKILQTYGEFEVVYRFKAPG
;
A
#
# COMPACT_ATOMS: atom_id res chain seq x y z
N MET A 1 32.56 -9.14 7.81
CA MET A 1 32.07 -7.91 7.16
C MET A 1 31.11 -8.34 6.06
N ILE A 2 29.80 -8.31 6.32
CA ILE A 2 28.80 -8.85 5.37
C ILE A 2 28.52 -7.77 4.33
N ILE A 3 29.02 -7.98 3.10
CA ILE A 3 28.74 -7.10 1.97
C ILE A 3 27.32 -7.42 1.50
N TYR A 4 26.33 -6.67 1.98
CA TYR A 4 24.99 -6.72 1.40
C TYR A 4 25.01 -5.95 0.07
N ASN A 5 24.78 -6.67 -1.02
CA ASN A 5 24.70 -6.10 -2.37
C ASN A 5 23.71 -4.94 -2.41
N ARG A 6 24.12 -3.83 -3.04
CA ARG A 6 23.35 -2.59 -3.23
C ARG A 6 21.92 -2.84 -3.77
N THR A 7 21.76 -3.87 -4.58
CA THR A 7 20.47 -4.31 -5.14
C THR A 7 19.50 -4.87 -4.08
N TYR A 8 20.00 -5.52 -3.02
CA TYR A 8 19.18 -6.08 -1.93
C TYR A 8 18.67 -4.99 -0.99
N ILE A 9 19.50 -3.96 -0.76
CA ILE A 9 19.13 -2.78 0.03
C ILE A 9 18.07 -1.96 -0.72
N GLU A 10 18.14 -1.87 -2.05
CA GLU A 10 17.20 -1.10 -2.87
C GLU A 10 15.80 -1.74 -3.00
N GLN A 11 15.68 -3.08 -2.93
CA GLN A 11 14.38 -3.75 -3.00
C GLN A 11 13.53 -3.61 -1.70
N HIS A 12 14.18 -3.41 -0.54
CA HIS A 12 13.49 -3.27 0.76
C HIS A 12 13.48 -1.83 1.31
N LYS A 13 14.04 -0.83 0.60
CA LYS A 13 14.21 0.54 1.13
C LYS A 13 12.99 1.47 1.07
N ASN A 14 11.82 0.98 0.69
CA ASN A 14 10.67 1.86 0.43
C ASN A 14 9.48 1.58 1.36
N SER A 15 9.73 1.41 2.67
CA SER A 15 8.69 1.46 3.68
C SER A 15 8.14 2.89 3.77
N HIS A 16 6.98 3.11 3.16
CA HIS A 16 6.30 4.41 3.23
C HIS A 16 5.27 4.38 4.36
N GLU A 17 5.42 5.29 5.32
CA GLU A 17 4.43 5.47 6.37
C GLU A 17 3.40 6.51 5.96
N PHE A 18 2.13 6.18 6.19
CA PHE A 18 1.01 7.04 5.84
C PHE A 18 0.20 7.38 7.07
N LYS A 19 -0.23 8.65 7.18
CA LYS A 19 -1.14 9.10 8.24
C LYS A 19 -2.54 8.45 8.19
N SER A 20 -2.88 7.74 7.11
CA SER A 20 -4.15 7.01 6.99
C SER A 20 -4.10 5.89 5.96
N VAL A 21 -4.98 4.89 6.12
CA VAL A 21 -5.16 3.79 5.15
C VAL A 21 -5.51 4.31 3.76
N LYS A 22 -6.28 5.41 3.66
CA LYS A 22 -6.65 6.01 2.37
C LYS A 22 -5.41 6.51 1.62
N LYS A 23 -4.49 7.21 2.31
CA LYS A 23 -3.25 7.69 1.68
C LYS A 23 -2.33 6.54 1.25
N ALA A 24 -2.25 5.47 2.06
CA ALA A 24 -1.55 4.25 1.65
C ALA A 24 -2.17 3.63 0.40
N PHE A 25 -3.51 3.59 0.34
CA PHE A 25 -4.24 3.08 -0.82
C PHE A 25 -4.06 3.96 -2.07
N ASP A 26 -4.04 5.28 -1.92
CA ASP A 26 -3.74 6.23 -3.01
C ASP A 26 -2.36 5.95 -3.60
N TRP A 27 -1.36 5.72 -2.75
CA TRP A 27 0.00 5.39 -3.16
C TRP A 27 0.06 4.04 -3.87
N PHE A 28 -0.62 3.01 -3.35
CA PHE A 28 -0.75 1.70 -3.97
C PHE A 28 -1.32 1.79 -5.40
N ILE A 29 -2.36 2.60 -5.62
CA ILE A 29 -2.95 2.77 -6.96
C ILE A 29 -1.97 3.43 -7.94
N LYS A 30 -1.08 4.30 -7.45
CA LYS A 30 -0.12 5.02 -8.29
C LYS A 30 1.13 4.21 -8.62
N HIS A 31 1.66 3.44 -7.67
CA HIS A 31 2.97 2.80 -7.80
C HIS A 31 2.88 1.28 -7.96
N THR A 32 2.02 0.61 -7.18
CA THR A 32 1.92 -0.86 -7.19
C THR A 32 0.93 -1.36 -8.23
N TYR A 33 -0.25 -0.74 -8.36
CA TYR A 33 -1.28 -1.19 -9.30
C TYR A 33 -0.77 -1.30 -10.76
N PRO A 34 0.07 -0.39 -11.30
CA PRO A 34 0.59 -0.50 -12.66
C PRO A 34 1.46 -1.74 -12.89
N THR A 35 2.18 -2.22 -11.88
CA THR A 35 3.09 -3.37 -11.98
C THR A 35 2.37 -4.72 -11.88
N LEU A 36 1.12 -4.74 -11.40
CA LEU A 36 0.32 -5.95 -11.30
C LEU A 36 0.00 -6.56 -12.68
N ASN A 37 -0.13 -7.89 -12.72
CA ASN A 37 -0.52 -8.60 -13.93
C ASN A 37 -2.02 -8.40 -14.27
N ALA A 38 -2.43 -8.84 -15.47
CA ALA A 38 -3.80 -8.64 -15.96
C ALA A 38 -4.87 -9.28 -15.05
N GLN A 39 -4.60 -10.47 -14.50
CA GLN A 39 -5.54 -11.20 -13.65
C GLN A 39 -5.74 -10.49 -12.29
N GLN A 40 -4.65 -9.99 -11.69
CA GLN A 40 -4.69 -9.19 -10.46
C GLN A 40 -5.42 -7.86 -10.69
N LYS A 41 -5.12 -7.16 -11.79
CA LYS A 41 -5.83 -5.93 -12.20
C LYS A 41 -7.33 -6.16 -12.37
N LYS A 42 -7.73 -7.31 -12.94
CA LYS A 42 -9.15 -7.70 -13.10
C LYS A 42 -9.86 -7.80 -11.75
N LYS A 43 -9.23 -8.43 -10.74
CA LYS A 43 -9.76 -8.54 -9.37
C LYS A 43 -9.94 -7.17 -8.69
N LEU A 44 -9.08 -6.20 -9.02
CA LEU A 44 -9.07 -4.86 -8.43
C LEU A 44 -9.89 -3.81 -9.19
N LYS A 45 -10.39 -4.13 -10.39
CA LYS A 45 -11.11 -3.19 -11.28
C LYS A 45 -12.23 -2.42 -10.57
N LYS A 46 -13.08 -3.12 -9.81
CA LYS A 46 -14.18 -2.50 -9.05
C LYS A 46 -13.67 -1.55 -7.96
N ALA A 47 -12.63 -1.95 -7.22
CA ALA A 47 -12.04 -1.12 -6.17
C ALA A 47 -11.37 0.13 -6.75
N LYS A 48 -10.54 -0.01 -7.80
CA LYS A 48 -9.92 1.14 -8.48
C LYS A 48 -10.98 2.12 -9.00
N ARG A 49 -12.05 1.62 -9.64
CA ARG A 49 -13.13 2.48 -10.16
C ARG A 49 -13.86 3.21 -9.04
N ALA A 50 -14.20 2.52 -7.95
CA ALA A 50 -14.84 3.14 -6.79
C ALA A 50 -13.97 4.24 -6.20
N HIS A 51 -12.67 3.95 -6.02
CA HIS A 51 -11.70 4.88 -5.48
C HIS A 51 -11.53 6.14 -6.35
N LYS A 52 -11.36 5.99 -7.68
CA LYS A 52 -11.19 7.10 -8.61
C LYS A 52 -12.43 8.01 -8.68
N LYS A 53 -13.63 7.45 -8.52
CA LYS A 53 -14.90 8.19 -8.56
C LYS A 53 -15.30 8.79 -7.21
N GLY A 54 -14.47 8.66 -6.17
CA GLY A 54 -14.81 9.12 -4.82
C GLY A 54 -15.92 8.31 -4.14
N HIS A 55 -16.30 7.15 -4.66
CA HIS A 55 -17.26 6.28 -3.99
C HIS A 55 -16.65 5.69 -2.72
N LYS A 56 -17.49 5.44 -1.71
CA LYS A 56 -17.07 4.88 -0.42
C LYS A 56 -16.55 3.44 -0.59
N LEU A 57 -15.24 3.29 -0.56
CA LEU A 57 -14.56 2.03 -0.27
C LEU A 57 -14.36 1.94 1.23
N SER A 58 -14.81 0.85 1.85
CA SER A 58 -14.60 0.65 3.28
C SER A 58 -13.11 0.51 3.59
N ILE A 59 -12.69 1.05 4.74
CA ILE A 59 -11.31 0.94 5.24
C ILE A 59 -10.90 -0.54 5.32
N LYS A 60 -11.80 -1.42 5.77
CA LYS A 60 -11.58 -2.88 5.83
C LYS A 60 -11.20 -3.45 4.45
N ARG A 61 -11.87 -3.02 3.38
CA ARG A 61 -11.58 -3.48 2.02
C ARG A 61 -10.25 -2.92 1.49
N MET A 62 -9.92 -1.67 1.81
CA MET A 62 -8.61 -1.09 1.47
C MET A 62 -7.47 -1.85 2.16
N LYS A 63 -7.57 -2.08 3.48
CA LYS A 63 -6.59 -2.87 4.25
C LYS A 63 -6.39 -4.25 3.65
N LYS A 64 -7.49 -4.97 3.35
CA LYS A 64 -7.42 -6.30 2.73
C LYS A 64 -6.66 -6.29 1.41
N ILE A 65 -6.90 -5.28 0.56
CA ILE A 65 -6.18 -5.16 -0.72
C ILE A 65 -4.70 -4.89 -0.47
N LEU A 66 -4.36 -3.94 0.41
CA LEU A 66 -2.97 -3.62 0.72
C LEU A 66 -2.21 -4.85 1.22
N GLN A 67 -2.81 -5.64 2.12
CA GLN A 67 -2.23 -6.90 2.63
C GLN A 67 -2.15 -8.02 1.58
N THR A 68 -3.03 -8.02 0.57
CA THR A 68 -3.03 -9.07 -0.47
C THR A 68 -1.94 -8.83 -1.53
N TYR A 69 -1.58 -7.57 -1.78
CA TYR A 69 -0.71 -7.18 -2.89
C TYR A 69 0.55 -6.45 -2.41
N GLY A 70 0.88 -6.56 -1.13
CA GLY A 70 2.06 -5.97 -0.51
C GLY A 70 2.12 -6.31 0.98
N GLU A 71 3.19 -5.85 1.62
CA GLU A 71 3.38 -5.93 3.07
C GLU A 71 2.77 -4.68 3.70
N PHE A 72 1.66 -4.83 4.41
CA PHE A 72 0.92 -3.72 5.01
C PHE A 72 0.60 -3.98 6.48
N GLU A 73 1.03 -3.06 7.33
CA GLU A 73 0.76 -3.03 8.76
C GLU A 73 0.22 -1.67 9.22
N VAL A 74 -0.36 -1.63 10.41
CA VAL A 74 -0.89 -0.40 11.02
C VAL A 74 -0.09 -0.11 12.29
N VAL A 75 0.63 1.01 12.29
CA VAL A 75 1.41 1.47 13.44
C VAL A 75 0.63 2.55 14.19
N TYR A 76 0.44 2.35 15.49
CA TYR A 76 -0.10 3.37 16.40
C TYR A 76 1.05 4.07 17.12
N ARG A 77 1.16 5.40 16.96
CA ARG A 77 2.15 6.22 17.66
C ARG A 77 1.46 7.06 18.72
N PHE A 78 1.95 6.99 19.94
CA PHE A 78 1.49 7.79 21.07
C PHE A 78 2.65 8.66 21.57
N LYS A 79 2.38 9.94 21.84
CA LYS A 79 3.35 10.87 22.44
C LYS A 79 2.64 11.64 23.54
N ALA A 80 3.09 11.47 24.78
CA ALA A 80 2.61 12.26 25.91
C ALA A 80 3.08 13.72 25.77
N PRO A 81 2.31 14.70 26.26
CA PRO A 81 2.82 16.06 26.43
C PRO A 81 4.01 16.03 27.39
N GLY A 82 5.06 16.78 27.05
CA GLY A 82 6.22 17.01 27.92
C GLY A 82 6.01 18.24 28.78
#